data_AF-A0A5D0MC23-F1
#
_entry.id   AF-A0A5D0MC23-F1
#
_cell.length_a   1.000
_cell.length_b   1.000
_cell.length_c   1.000
_cell.angle_alpha   90.00
_cell.angle_beta   90.00
_cell.angle_gamma   90.00
#
_symmetry.space_group_name_H-M   'P 1'
#
loop_
_entity.id
_entity.type
_entity.pdbx_description
1 polymer ?
#
loop_
_entity_poly.entity_id
_entity_poly.type
_entity_poly.pdbx_seq_one_letter_code
_entity_poly.pdbx_strand_id
1 'polypeptide(L)'
;MGTQRSFSKLERKYSPELREKVSSAEDVSDLMRNFSSIVTSFLDRALEDYEEIEIDGYSVNFEPGNEKNFKIDKRLKTNETFKEIWENSDLRNVLKRFADSAYKRYVHLEKHNEKTNKKIRN
;
A
#
# COMPACT_ATOMS: atom_id res chain seq x y z
N MET A 1 10.84 28.41 -0.81
CA MET A 1 9.44 28.35 -0.34
C MET A 1 9.08 26.88 -0.20
N GLY A 2 9.07 26.35 1.02
CA GLY A 2 8.81 24.92 1.27
C GLY A 2 7.32 24.68 1.41
N THR A 3 6.65 24.37 0.31
CA THR A 3 5.25 23.93 0.38
C THR A 3 5.24 22.57 1.06
N GLN A 4 4.78 22.52 2.31
CA GLN A 4 4.59 21.28 3.04
C GLN A 4 3.62 20.39 2.24
N ARG A 5 4.15 19.41 1.50
CA ARG A 5 3.35 18.54 0.62
C ARG A 5 2.56 17.57 1.50
N SER A 6 1.24 17.79 1.56
CA SER A 6 0.33 16.90 2.27
C SER A 6 -0.51 16.10 1.28
N PHE A 7 -0.36 14.78 1.33
CA PHE A 7 -1.12 13.80 0.57
C PHE A 7 -2.41 13.38 1.29
N SER A 8 -2.66 13.88 2.49
CA SER A 8 -3.85 13.58 3.29
C SER A 8 -5.18 13.90 2.58
N LYS A 9 -5.22 14.90 1.69
CA LYS A 9 -6.42 15.18 0.86
C LYS A 9 -6.69 14.07 -0.16
N LEU A 10 -5.61 13.58 -0.79
CA LEU A 10 -5.70 12.49 -1.76
C LEU A 10 -6.01 11.17 -1.06
N GLU A 11 -5.37 10.91 0.08
CA GLU A 11 -5.65 9.77 0.95
C GLU A 11 -7.15 9.59 1.22
N ARG A 12 -7.85 10.67 1.58
CA ARG A 12 -9.29 10.63 1.86
C ARG A 12 -10.15 10.17 0.68
N LYS A 13 -9.67 10.37 -0.55
CA LYS A 13 -10.35 9.90 -1.77
C LYS A 13 -10.16 8.40 -1.99
N TYR A 14 -8.97 7.88 -1.70
CA TYR A 14 -8.61 6.46 -1.95
C TYR A 14 -8.88 5.55 -0.74
N SER A 15 -8.95 6.08 0.48
CA SER A 15 -9.20 5.30 1.70
C SER A 15 -10.48 4.47 1.67
N PRO A 16 -11.63 5.00 1.18
CA PRO A 16 -12.86 4.21 1.08
C PRO A 16 -12.69 3.03 0.13
N GLU A 17 -12.19 3.29 -1.09
CA GLU A 17 -11.96 2.23 -2.09
C GLU A 17 -10.98 1.17 -1.58
N LEU A 18 -9.88 1.59 -0.93
CA LEU A 18 -8.92 0.67 -0.32
C LEU A 18 -9.60 -0.22 0.72
N ARG A 19 -10.37 0.39 1.61
CA ARG A 19 -11.07 -0.35 2.66
C ARG A 19 -12.07 -1.33 2.06
N GLU A 20 -12.83 -0.92 1.05
CA GLU A 20 -13.82 -1.79 0.40
C GLU A 20 -13.16 -2.97 -0.29
N LYS A 21 -12.17 -2.75 -1.17
CA LYS A 21 -11.50 -3.86 -1.88
C LYS A 21 -10.75 -4.79 -0.93
N VAL A 22 -10.04 -4.23 0.05
CA VAL A 22 -9.32 -5.07 1.02
C VAL A 22 -10.32 -5.84 1.89
N SER A 23 -11.42 -5.23 2.35
CA SER A 23 -12.39 -5.95 3.19
C SER A 23 -13.11 -7.07 2.44
N SER A 24 -13.32 -6.91 1.14
CA SER A 24 -13.94 -7.90 0.26
C SER A 24 -12.97 -8.98 -0.21
N ALA A 25 -11.66 -8.87 0.10
CA ALA A 25 -10.67 -9.82 -0.39
C ALA A 25 -10.93 -11.23 0.16
N GLU A 26 -10.93 -12.23 -0.75
CA GLU A 26 -11.27 -13.62 -0.43
C GLU A 26 -10.09 -14.37 0.21
N ASP A 27 -8.88 -14.07 -0.22
CA ASP A 27 -7.64 -14.67 0.27
C ASP A 27 -6.48 -13.64 0.34
N VAL A 28 -5.34 -14.09 0.85
CA VAL A 28 -4.15 -13.22 1.05
C VAL A 28 -3.64 -12.68 -0.29
N SER A 29 -3.66 -13.47 -1.35
CA SER A 29 -3.17 -13.07 -2.68
C SER A 29 -4.05 -11.97 -3.27
N ASP A 30 -5.37 -12.12 -3.16
CA ASP A 30 -6.33 -11.09 -3.59
C ASP A 30 -6.16 -9.80 -2.79
N LEU A 31 -5.98 -9.90 -1.46
CA LEU A 31 -5.68 -8.75 -0.61
C LEU A 31 -4.41 -8.00 -1.06
N MET A 32 -3.32 -8.72 -1.31
CA MET A 32 -2.05 -8.13 -1.76
C MET A 32 -2.21 -7.42 -3.10
N ARG A 33 -2.95 -8.02 -4.03
CA ARG A 33 -3.21 -7.46 -5.36
C ARG A 33 -4.08 -6.21 -5.30
N ASN A 34 -5.15 -6.24 -4.49
CA ASN A 34 -6.03 -5.09 -4.26
C ASN A 34 -5.30 -3.93 -3.59
N PHE A 35 -4.48 -4.21 -2.58
CA PHE A 35 -3.64 -3.21 -1.93
C PHE A 35 -2.68 -2.56 -2.93
N SER A 36 -1.88 -3.37 -3.62
CA SER A 36 -0.86 -2.88 -4.54
C SER A 36 -1.47 -2.07 -5.68
N SER A 37 -2.58 -2.54 -6.26
CA SER A 37 -3.31 -1.81 -7.30
C SER A 37 -3.77 -0.43 -6.84
N ILE A 38 -4.43 -0.32 -5.69
CA ILE A 38 -4.97 0.97 -5.21
C ILE A 38 -3.85 1.90 -4.79
N VAL A 39 -2.82 1.39 -4.11
CA VAL A 39 -1.68 2.21 -3.68
C VAL A 39 -0.86 2.70 -4.86
N THR A 40 -0.68 1.89 -5.90
CA THR A 40 -0.09 2.32 -7.17
C THR A 40 -0.91 3.44 -7.81
N SER A 41 -2.24 3.32 -7.91
CA SER A 41 -3.08 4.39 -8.45
C SER A 41 -3.06 5.67 -7.60
N PHE A 42 -2.94 5.53 -6.28
CA PHE A 42 -2.75 6.66 -5.39
C PHE A 42 -1.40 7.34 -5.63
N LEU A 43 -0.32 6.57 -5.78
CA LEU A 43 1.03 7.11 -6.02
C LEU A 43 1.15 7.77 -7.39
N ASP A 44 0.60 7.15 -8.42
CA ASP A 44 0.54 7.69 -9.77
C ASP A 44 -0.14 9.06 -9.77
N ARG A 45 -1.27 9.19 -9.06
CA ARG A 45 -1.95 10.47 -8.90
C ARG A 45 -1.21 11.44 -7.97
N ALA A 46 -0.58 10.95 -6.91
CA ALA A 46 0.17 11.78 -5.96
C ALA A 46 1.41 12.40 -6.61
N LEU A 47 1.99 11.70 -7.59
CA LEU A 47 3.26 12.03 -8.20
C LEU A 47 3.11 12.39 -9.69
N GLU A 48 1.89 12.72 -10.12
CA GLU A 48 1.57 13.05 -11.53
C GLU A 48 2.41 14.21 -12.08
N ASP A 49 2.80 15.16 -11.20
CA ASP A 49 3.62 16.32 -11.55
C ASP A 49 5.13 16.02 -11.64
N TYR A 50 5.56 14.78 -11.33
CA TYR A 50 6.99 14.37 -11.36
C TYR A 50 7.23 13.35 -12.46
N GLU A 51 7.50 13.84 -13.68
CA GLU A 51 7.78 13.00 -14.86
C GLU A 51 8.98 12.07 -14.66
N GLU A 52 9.89 12.40 -13.73
CA GLU A 52 11.06 11.58 -13.39
C GLU A 52 10.73 10.33 -12.56
N ILE A 53 9.52 10.25 -12.00
CA ILE A 53 9.08 9.14 -11.14
C ILE A 53 8.12 8.25 -11.91
N GLU A 54 8.62 7.08 -12.34
CA GLU A 54 7.79 6.05 -12.95
C GLU A 54 7.08 5.22 -11.87
N ILE A 55 5.75 5.25 -11.86
CA ILE A 55 4.91 4.45 -10.96
C ILE A 55 4.25 3.32 -11.75
N ASP A 56 4.41 2.09 -11.24
CA ASP A 56 3.92 0.88 -11.86
C ASP A 56 3.31 -0.10 -10.83
N GLY A 57 2.74 -1.21 -11.30
CA GLY A 57 2.08 -2.20 -10.45
C GLY A 57 2.99 -2.89 -9.42
N TYR A 58 4.31 -2.83 -9.59
CA TYR A 58 5.31 -3.40 -8.68
C TYR A 58 6.01 -2.34 -7.82
N SER A 59 5.71 -1.06 -8.03
CA SER A 59 6.30 0.05 -7.29
C SER A 59 6.07 -0.05 -5.78
N VAL A 60 4.91 -0.54 -5.36
CA VAL A 60 4.60 -0.84 -3.96
C VAL A 60 3.89 -2.18 -3.84
N ASN A 61 4.37 -2.99 -2.89
CA ASN A 61 3.78 -4.28 -2.57
C ASN A 61 3.40 -4.32 -1.08
N PHE A 62 2.29 -5.00 -0.78
CA PHE A 62 1.97 -5.38 0.59
C PHE A 62 2.96 -6.44 1.07
N GLU A 63 3.65 -6.21 2.18
CA GLU A 63 4.62 -7.14 2.75
C GLU A 63 4.33 -7.29 4.24
N PRO A 64 3.38 -8.16 4.61
CA PRO A 64 3.04 -8.38 6.01
C PRO A 64 4.25 -9.00 6.74
N GLY A 65 4.51 -8.54 7.97
CA GLY A 65 5.65 -9.00 8.77
C GLY A 65 6.87 -8.09 8.72
N ASN A 66 6.88 -7.08 7.84
CA ASN A 66 7.81 -5.95 7.93
C ASN A 66 7.23 -4.87 8.87
N GLU A 67 8.06 -4.03 9.50
CA GLU A 67 7.62 -3.00 10.47
C GLU A 67 6.53 -2.06 9.90
N LYS A 68 6.53 -1.90 8.57
CA LYS A 68 5.63 -1.00 7.86
C LYS A 68 4.49 -1.71 7.14
N ASN A 69 4.46 -3.04 7.10
CA ASN A 69 3.52 -3.87 6.33
C ASN A 69 3.49 -3.61 4.80
N PHE A 70 4.43 -2.83 4.26
CA PHE A 70 4.58 -2.59 2.82
C PHE A 70 6.05 -2.45 2.46
N LYS A 71 6.33 -2.62 1.17
CA LYS A 71 7.65 -2.44 0.58
C LYS A 71 7.56 -1.62 -0.68
N ILE A 72 8.46 -0.64 -0.78
CA ILE A 72 8.69 0.17 -1.97
C ILE A 72 9.83 -0.47 -2.77
N ASP A 73 9.67 -0.51 -4.09
CA ASP A 73 10.67 -1.03 -4.99
C ASP A 73 12.00 -0.26 -4.91
N LYS A 74 13.10 -0.95 -5.23
CA LYS A 74 14.43 -0.34 -5.20
C LYS A 74 14.56 0.84 -6.17
N ARG A 75 13.90 0.78 -7.33
CA ARG A 75 13.93 1.85 -8.35
C ARG A 75 13.47 3.20 -7.79
N LEU A 76 12.33 3.19 -7.10
CA LEU A 76 11.81 4.39 -6.43
C LEU A 76 12.74 4.84 -5.31
N LYS A 77 13.29 3.90 -4.53
CA LYS A 77 14.26 4.23 -3.47
C LYS A 77 15.57 4.81 -3.99
N THR A 78 15.96 4.57 -5.26
CA THR A 78 17.17 5.14 -5.85
C THR A 78 16.93 6.49 -6.53
N ASN A 79 15.67 6.84 -6.82
CA ASN A 79 15.30 8.11 -7.41
C ASN A 79 15.40 9.26 -6.38
N GLU A 80 16.16 10.30 -6.70
CA GLU A 80 16.42 11.42 -5.78
C GLU A 80 15.17 12.27 -5.53
N THR A 81 14.38 12.54 -6.58
CA THR A 81 13.10 13.26 -6.48
C THR A 81 12.13 12.52 -5.58
N PHE A 82 12.01 11.19 -5.72
CA PHE A 82 11.20 10.36 -4.83
C PHE A 82 11.71 10.40 -3.39
N LYS A 83 13.02 10.31 -3.15
CA LYS A 83 13.60 10.41 -1.80
C LYS A 83 13.27 11.75 -1.14
N GLU A 84 13.41 12.85 -1.88
CA GLU A 84 13.10 14.18 -1.35
C GLU A 84 11.64 14.27 -0.92
N ILE A 85 10.71 13.79 -1.76
CA ILE A 85 9.28 13.72 -1.42
C ILE A 85 9.07 12.82 -0.21
N TRP A 86 9.71 11.66 -0.19
CA TRP A 86 9.57 10.67 0.87
C TRP A 86 10.00 11.19 2.26
N GLU A 87 11.05 12.01 2.31
CA GLU A 87 11.58 12.59 3.55
C GLU A 87 10.88 13.90 3.96
N ASN A 88 10.41 14.70 3.00
CA ASN A 88 9.82 16.02 3.25
C ASN A 88 8.28 16.06 3.24
N SER A 89 7.60 14.91 3.21
CA SER A 89 6.13 14.83 3.14
C SER A 89 5.52 13.83 4.11
N ASP A 90 4.17 13.84 4.19
CA ASP A 90 3.39 12.85 4.93
C ASP A 90 3.16 11.54 4.13
N LEU A 91 3.80 11.35 2.97
CA LEU A 91 3.60 10.19 2.09
C LEU A 91 3.86 8.85 2.81
N ARG A 92 4.97 8.76 3.56
CA ARG A 92 5.30 7.58 4.36
C ARG A 92 4.21 7.23 5.36
N ASN A 93 3.63 8.25 5.99
CA ASN A 93 2.57 8.08 6.98
C ASN A 93 1.25 7.65 6.33
N VAL A 94 0.93 8.18 5.16
CA VAL A 94 -0.26 7.79 4.38
C VAL A 94 -0.16 6.31 3.97
N LEU A 95 0.97 5.91 3.37
CA LEU A 95 1.17 4.51 2.98
C LEU A 95 1.12 3.56 4.18
N LYS A 96 1.66 3.98 5.34
CA LYS A 96 1.55 3.20 6.57
C LYS A 96 0.09 3.00 6.99
N ARG A 97 -0.74 4.05 6.96
CA ARG A 97 -2.17 3.95 7.30
C ARG A 97 -2.94 3.03 6.35
N PHE A 98 -2.62 3.08 5.05
CA PHE A 98 -3.14 2.12 4.08
C PHE A 98 -2.73 0.68 4.43
N ALA A 99 -1.46 0.46 4.73
CA ALA A 99 -0.94 -0.87 5.06
C ALA A 99 -1.52 -1.39 6.38
N ASP A 100 -1.67 -0.55 7.39
CA ASP A 100 -2.33 -0.90 8.66
C ASP A 100 -3.80 -1.30 8.45
N SER A 101 -4.51 -0.63 7.54
CA SER A 101 -5.87 -1.02 7.17
C SER A 101 -5.90 -2.41 6.52
N ALA A 102 -4.95 -2.69 5.63
CA ALA A 102 -4.86 -3.99 4.97
C ALA A 102 -4.41 -5.10 5.91
N TYR A 103 -3.50 -4.81 6.84
CA TYR A 103 -2.96 -5.76 7.80
C TYR A 103 -4.05 -6.36 8.69
N LYS A 104 -5.05 -5.58 9.09
CA LYS A 104 -6.20 -6.09 9.88
C LYS A 104 -6.94 -7.19 9.15
N ARG A 105 -7.15 -7.05 7.84
CA ARG A 105 -7.79 -8.09 7.03
C ARG A 105 -6.85 -9.27 6.82
N TYR A 106 -5.56 -9.04 6.57
CA TYR A 106 -4.56 -10.10 6.46
C TYR A 106 -4.57 -11.02 7.67
N VAL A 107 -4.54 -10.47 8.89
CA VAL A 107 -4.61 -11.26 10.14
C VAL A 107 -5.89 -12.09 10.23
N HIS A 108 -7.02 -11.58 9.71
CA HIS A 108 -8.26 -12.34 9.66
C HIS A 108 -8.19 -13.52 8.67
N LEU A 109 -7.64 -13.27 7.47
CA LEU A 109 -7.50 -14.26 6.41
C LEU A 109 -6.50 -15.36 6.78
N GLU A 110 -5.37 -15.03 7.42
CA GLU A 110 -4.39 -16.02 7.88
C GLU A 110 -4.97 -16.94 8.95
N LYS A 111 -5.64 -16.37 9.96
CA LYS A 111 -6.30 -17.16 11.02
C LYS A 111 -7.38 -18.09 10.46
N HIS A 112 -8.03 -17.69 9.36
CA HIS A 112 -9.00 -18.53 8.67
C HIS A 112 -8.33 -19.62 7.83
N ASN A 113 -7.21 -19.32 7.17
CA ASN A 113 -6.42 -20.31 6.43
C ASN A 113 -5.88 -21.43 7.32
N GLU A 114 -5.44 -21.10 8.55
CA GLU A 114 -5.05 -22.10 9.55
C GLU A 114 -6.20 -23.04 9.95
N LYS A 115 -7.45 -22.56 9.93
CA LYS A 115 -8.64 -23.36 10.24
C LYS A 115 -9.11 -24.18 9.04
N THR A 116 -8.93 -23.69 7.82
CA THR A 116 -9.28 -24.42 6.58
C THR A 116 -8.31 -25.56 6.29
N ASN A 117 -7.01 -25.38 6.53
CA ASN A 117 -6.02 -26.47 6.39
C ASN A 117 -6.21 -27.62 7.40
N LYS A 118 -6.97 -27.42 8.49
CA LYS A 118 -7.32 -28.50 9.43
C LYS A 118 -8.42 -29.44 8.94
N LYS A 119 -9.09 -29.15 7.82
CA LYS A 119 -10.11 -30.03 7.23
C LYS A 119 -9.63 -30.94 6.10
N ILE A 120 -8.37 -30.79 5.65
CA ILE A 120 -7.75 -31.69 4.67
C ILE A 120 -6.80 -32.65 5.40
N ARG A 121 -7.35 -33.47 6.30
CA ARG A 121 -6.64 -34.65 6.83
C ARG A 121 -7.63 -35.73 7.26
N ASN A 122 -8.23 -36.38 6.26
CA ASN A 122 -8.39 -37.83 6.10
C ASN A 122 -9.42 -38.12 5.00
#